data_AF-A0A5C5VR18-F1
#
_entry.id   AF-A0A5C5VR18-F1
#
_cell.length_a   1.000
_cell.length_b   1.000
_cell.length_c   1.000
_cell.angle_alpha   90.00
_cell.angle_beta   90.00
_cell.angle_gamma   90.00
#
_symmetry.space_group_name_H-M   'P 1'
#
loop_
_entity.id
_entity.type
_entity.pdbx_description
1 polymer ?
#
loop_
_entity_poly.entity_id
_entity_poly.type
_entity_poly.pdbx_seq_one_letter_code
_entity_poly.pdbx_strand_id
1 'polypeptide(L)'
;MSRYLHRVWCLALPIACVAIAAAQSEIRNQPGGTRLLCIDADGSIRKEPTGPRVLFLDPDGKSIRKEPTGPLILFFDGDSVRENPNGPRIAFLDERSVRRTPTSPVLMDYKHPDICPTANDKREFFVDGPDLTKHQLVGVLYLLKPKLFELSKEETDRLKKEMDTNAKAEEARLAADRAVGKFDILTADGAPASSGTVVVAPKKGESYQVKFSHKGGPEWTGVGVQFVQKDQDRYFWVAFGTPQTVGLGVFDIKGGVLEGKWYNGWSNEDPKNTGMENLKGPESLDGEFTITAAKTPHDGIDYTGTCVIKPFDLSFDNDYKPYTLTWTIGGKPYTGIGLRTRENKLYVAMGSGEALNLGSFKLGTNGEMIGDFFSNKKAKGYYTTSKMPG
;
A
#
# COMPACT_ATOMS: atom_id res chain seq x y z
N MET A 1 -14.26 -56.49 54.51
CA MET A 1 -15.66 -56.11 54.83
C MET A 1 -15.94 -54.73 54.24
N SER A 2 -17.14 -54.52 53.70
CA SER A 2 -17.67 -53.28 53.04
C SER A 2 -17.17 -53.08 51.60
N ARG A 3 -17.86 -53.47 50.51
CA ARG A 3 -19.22 -53.21 49.97
C ARG A 3 -19.45 -51.80 49.37
N TYR A 4 -19.93 -51.83 48.12
CA TYR A 4 -20.63 -50.80 47.30
C TYR A 4 -19.75 -49.67 46.70
N LEU A 5 -19.93 -49.21 45.45
CA LEU A 5 -21.13 -49.09 44.61
C LEU A 5 -20.76 -49.03 43.10
N HIS A 6 -21.56 -49.68 42.27
CA HIS A 6 -21.55 -49.59 40.80
C HIS A 6 -21.92 -48.17 40.30
N ARG A 7 -21.25 -47.71 39.24
CA ARG A 7 -21.83 -46.77 38.27
C ARG A 7 -21.59 -47.28 36.85
N VAL A 8 -22.66 -47.82 36.29
CA VAL A 8 -22.81 -48.11 34.86
C VAL A 8 -22.99 -46.77 34.16
N TRP A 9 -22.07 -46.41 33.26
CA TRP A 9 -22.27 -45.33 32.31
C TRP A 9 -22.83 -45.92 31.02
N CYS A 10 -24.11 -45.67 30.76
CA CYS A 10 -24.70 -45.86 29.44
C CYS A 10 -24.15 -44.79 28.49
N LEU A 11 -23.36 -45.20 27.50
CA LEU A 11 -23.11 -44.39 26.31
C LEU A 11 -24.41 -44.32 25.49
N ALA A 12 -25.06 -43.17 25.49
CA ALA A 12 -26.02 -42.82 24.45
C ALA A 12 -25.26 -42.28 23.24
N LEU A 13 -25.28 -43.01 22.11
CA LEU A 13 -24.89 -42.47 20.82
C LEU A 13 -25.90 -41.39 20.40
N PRO A 14 -25.48 -40.16 20.07
CA PRO A 14 -26.34 -39.25 19.34
C PRO A 14 -26.41 -39.71 17.88
N ILE A 15 -27.56 -40.27 17.49
CA ILE A 15 -27.95 -40.37 16.09
C ILE A 15 -28.15 -38.94 15.60
N ALA A 16 -27.21 -38.43 14.82
CA ALA A 16 -27.37 -37.16 14.11
C ALA A 16 -28.46 -37.35 13.04
N CYS A 17 -29.69 -36.94 13.36
CA CYS A 17 -30.70 -36.67 12.34
C CYS A 17 -30.18 -35.53 11.45
N VAL A 18 -29.71 -35.85 10.26
CA VAL A 18 -29.53 -34.86 9.19
C VAL A 18 -30.92 -34.36 8.82
N ALA A 19 -31.30 -33.21 9.36
CA ALA A 19 -32.52 -32.54 8.95
C ALA A 19 -32.39 -32.20 7.46
N ILE A 20 -33.23 -32.82 6.63
CA ILE A 20 -33.35 -32.47 5.22
C ILE A 20 -34.02 -31.11 5.19
N ALA A 21 -33.23 -30.04 5.08
CA ALA A 21 -33.75 -28.69 4.91
C ALA A 21 -34.60 -28.65 3.62
N ALA A 22 -35.86 -28.25 3.76
CA ALA A 22 -36.74 -28.05 2.62
C ALA A 22 -36.11 -27.03 1.64
N ALA A 23 -36.29 -27.26 0.33
CA ALA A 23 -35.84 -26.30 -0.66
C ALA A 23 -36.52 -24.94 -0.40
N GLN A 24 -35.72 -23.88 -0.38
CA GLN A 24 -36.21 -22.52 -0.15
C GLN A 24 -36.84 -21.96 -1.43
N SER A 25 -36.17 -22.16 -2.57
CA SER A 25 -36.64 -21.68 -3.88
C SER A 25 -36.56 -22.78 -4.94
N GLU A 26 -37.37 -22.68 -5.98
CA GLU A 26 -37.43 -23.63 -7.08
C GLU A 26 -37.36 -22.90 -8.42
N ILE A 27 -36.65 -23.46 -9.39
CA ILE A 27 -36.58 -22.93 -10.75
C ILE A 27 -37.49 -23.73 -11.64
N ARG A 28 -38.34 -23.05 -12.41
CA ARG A 28 -39.30 -23.64 -13.34
C ARG A 28 -39.18 -22.97 -14.70
N ASN A 29 -39.68 -23.63 -15.74
CA ASN A 29 -39.79 -23.04 -17.08
C ASN A 29 -40.92 -21.99 -17.19
N GLN A 30 -41.95 -22.10 -16.33
CA GLN A 30 -43.07 -21.17 -16.25
C GLN A 30 -43.76 -21.29 -14.88
N PRO A 31 -44.60 -20.32 -14.47
CA PRO A 31 -45.40 -20.44 -13.24
C PRO A 31 -46.22 -21.74 -13.23
N GLY A 32 -46.11 -22.53 -12.16
CA GLY A 32 -46.76 -23.85 -12.05
C GLY A 32 -46.23 -24.94 -13.01
N GLY A 33 -45.22 -24.62 -13.83
CA GLY A 33 -44.60 -25.55 -14.78
C GLY A 33 -43.66 -26.57 -14.14
N THR A 34 -43.00 -27.35 -14.99
CA THR A 34 -42.05 -28.39 -14.58
C THR A 34 -40.88 -27.78 -13.83
N ARG A 35 -40.58 -28.36 -12.67
CA ARG A 35 -39.41 -27.99 -11.87
C ARG A 35 -38.13 -28.45 -12.55
N LEU A 36 -37.16 -27.53 -12.64
CA LEU A 36 -35.84 -27.76 -13.22
C LEU A 36 -34.79 -27.93 -12.12
N LEU A 37 -34.83 -27.09 -11.08
CA LEU A 37 -33.88 -27.08 -9.96
C LEU A 37 -34.59 -26.72 -8.65
N CYS A 38 -34.02 -27.16 -7.54
CA CYS A 38 -34.32 -26.73 -6.18
C CYS A 38 -33.07 -26.08 -5.58
N ILE A 39 -33.25 -24.98 -4.85
CA ILE A 39 -32.20 -24.29 -4.09
C ILE A 39 -32.47 -24.49 -2.61
N ASP A 40 -31.48 -25.00 -1.89
CA ASP A 40 -31.52 -25.21 -0.44
C ASP A 40 -31.26 -23.90 0.31
N ALA A 41 -31.64 -23.85 1.58
CA ALA A 41 -31.38 -22.71 2.45
C ALA A 41 -29.88 -22.39 2.60
N ASP A 42 -29.01 -23.39 2.44
CA ASP A 42 -27.54 -23.19 2.44
C ASP A 42 -26.98 -22.78 1.06
N GLY A 43 -27.84 -22.56 0.07
CA GLY A 43 -27.47 -22.17 -1.29
C GLY A 43 -27.06 -23.34 -2.20
N SER A 44 -27.00 -24.57 -1.69
CA SER A 44 -26.77 -25.75 -2.52
C SER A 44 -27.92 -25.97 -3.51
N ILE A 45 -27.63 -26.58 -4.65
CA ILE A 45 -28.60 -26.78 -5.73
C ILE A 45 -28.77 -28.27 -6.00
N ARG A 46 -30.01 -28.73 -6.19
CA ARG A 46 -30.38 -30.11 -6.55
C ARG A 46 -31.42 -30.13 -7.66
N LYS A 47 -31.55 -31.24 -8.39
CA LYS A 47 -32.58 -31.39 -9.45
C LYS A 47 -33.97 -31.72 -8.91
N GLU A 48 -34.02 -32.45 -7.80
CA GLU A 48 -35.26 -32.92 -7.16
C GLU A 48 -35.22 -32.57 -5.67
N PRO A 49 -36.38 -32.32 -5.01
CA PRO A 49 -36.42 -31.88 -3.60
C PRO A 49 -35.73 -32.82 -2.60
N THR A 50 -35.75 -34.12 -2.89
CA THR A 50 -35.11 -35.16 -2.06
C THR A 50 -33.92 -35.81 -2.77
N GLY A 51 -33.53 -35.28 -3.92
CA GLY A 51 -32.42 -35.79 -4.71
C GLY A 51 -31.05 -35.30 -4.21
N PRO A 52 -29.96 -35.90 -4.69
CA PRO A 52 -28.61 -35.45 -4.35
C PRO A 52 -28.35 -34.02 -4.84
N ARG A 53 -27.53 -33.30 -4.08
CA ARG A 53 -27.02 -31.97 -4.47
C ARG A 53 -26.09 -32.12 -5.67
N VAL A 54 -26.27 -31.23 -6.64
CA VAL A 54 -25.46 -31.17 -7.87
C VAL A 54 -24.44 -30.03 -7.83
N LEU A 55 -24.68 -29.00 -7.01
CA LEU A 55 -23.73 -27.94 -6.70
C LEU A 55 -23.81 -27.56 -5.23
N PHE A 56 -22.66 -27.23 -4.68
CA PHE A 56 -22.48 -26.72 -3.33
C PHE A 56 -21.93 -25.30 -3.44
N LEU A 57 -22.58 -24.38 -2.75
CA LEU A 57 -22.04 -23.06 -2.48
C LEU A 57 -21.30 -23.14 -1.14
N ASP A 58 -20.02 -22.75 -1.12
CA ASP A 58 -19.27 -22.75 0.13
C ASP A 58 -19.93 -21.79 1.14
N PRO A 59 -19.88 -22.08 2.46
CA PRO A 59 -20.54 -21.26 3.47
C PRO A 59 -20.09 -19.79 3.51
N ASP A 60 -18.90 -19.50 2.98
CA ASP A 60 -18.37 -18.14 2.84
C ASP A 60 -18.95 -17.39 1.62
N GLY A 61 -19.72 -18.06 0.78
CA GLY A 61 -20.29 -17.54 -0.46
C GLY A 61 -19.28 -17.32 -1.59
N LYS A 62 -18.00 -17.70 -1.42
CA LYS A 62 -16.92 -17.33 -2.36
C LYS A 62 -16.67 -18.37 -3.45
N SER A 63 -17.18 -19.58 -3.30
CA SER A 63 -16.84 -20.68 -4.21
C SER A 63 -18.04 -21.57 -4.52
N ILE A 64 -18.10 -22.07 -5.75
CA ILE A 64 -19.02 -23.13 -6.17
C ILE A 64 -18.22 -24.39 -6.47
N ARG A 65 -18.71 -25.53 -5.96
CA ARG A 65 -18.10 -26.85 -6.09
C ARG A 65 -19.14 -27.91 -6.44
N LYS A 66 -18.71 -29.05 -7.00
CA LYS A 66 -19.59 -30.22 -7.23
C LYS A 66 -19.80 -31.04 -5.97
N GLU A 67 -18.85 -30.97 -5.06
CA GLU A 67 -18.83 -31.72 -3.81
C GLU A 67 -18.30 -30.80 -2.69
N PRO A 68 -18.72 -31.00 -1.44
CA PRO A 68 -18.11 -30.31 -0.31
C PRO A 68 -16.60 -30.55 -0.32
N THR A 69 -15.79 -29.48 -0.29
CA THR A 69 -14.31 -29.54 -0.36
C THR A 69 -13.72 -30.08 -1.67
N GLY A 70 -14.54 -30.36 -2.69
CA GLY A 70 -14.07 -30.79 -4.01
C GLY A 70 -13.38 -29.68 -4.81
N PRO A 71 -12.93 -29.96 -6.04
CA PRO A 71 -12.33 -28.96 -6.91
C PRO A 71 -13.23 -27.74 -7.11
N LEU A 72 -12.60 -26.57 -7.15
CA LEU A 72 -13.25 -25.29 -7.42
C LEU A 72 -13.79 -25.29 -8.85
N ILE A 73 -15.05 -24.89 -9.02
CA ILE A 73 -15.64 -24.67 -10.35
C ILE A 73 -15.65 -23.18 -10.66
N LEU A 74 -16.22 -22.39 -9.75
CA LEU A 74 -16.33 -20.94 -9.87
C LEU A 74 -15.90 -20.30 -8.56
N PHE A 75 -15.21 -19.17 -8.68
CA PHE A 75 -14.77 -18.31 -7.60
C PHE A 75 -15.36 -16.92 -7.74
N PHE A 76 -15.79 -16.36 -6.63
CA PHE A 76 -16.31 -15.01 -6.53
C PHE A 76 -15.29 -14.08 -5.89
N ASP A 77 -14.93 -13.04 -6.63
CA ASP A 77 -14.02 -11.96 -6.24
C ASP A 77 -14.81 -10.65 -6.29
N GLY A 78 -15.53 -10.37 -5.20
CA GLY A 78 -16.57 -9.35 -5.18
C GLY A 78 -17.67 -9.67 -6.19
N ASP A 79 -17.91 -8.77 -7.14
CA ASP A 79 -18.87 -8.96 -8.23
C ASP A 79 -18.28 -9.72 -9.43
N SER A 80 -17.00 -10.10 -9.40
CA SER A 80 -16.36 -10.85 -10.49
C SER A 80 -16.48 -12.35 -10.28
N VAL A 81 -16.83 -13.09 -11.34
CA VAL A 81 -16.81 -14.55 -11.38
C VAL A 81 -15.58 -15.02 -12.16
N ARG A 82 -14.87 -16.01 -11.65
CA ARG A 82 -13.64 -16.59 -12.22
C ARG A 82 -13.67 -18.12 -12.11
N GLU A 83 -12.91 -18.84 -12.92
CA GLU A 83 -12.72 -20.29 -12.74
C GLU A 83 -11.74 -20.62 -11.60
N ASN A 84 -10.81 -19.70 -11.32
CA ASN A 84 -9.85 -19.81 -10.23
C ASN A 84 -9.49 -18.41 -9.69
N PRO A 85 -8.94 -18.29 -8.47
CA PRO A 85 -8.73 -16.99 -7.82
C PRO A 85 -7.81 -16.04 -8.59
N ASN A 86 -6.86 -16.59 -9.35
CA ASN A 86 -5.88 -15.82 -10.13
C ASN A 86 -6.20 -15.84 -11.64
N GLY A 87 -7.37 -16.32 -12.02
CA GLY A 87 -7.78 -16.52 -13.41
C GLY A 87 -8.44 -15.28 -14.00
N PRO A 88 -8.63 -15.24 -15.33
CA PRO A 88 -9.40 -14.17 -15.95
C PRO A 88 -10.84 -14.15 -15.41
N ARG A 89 -11.42 -12.96 -15.38
CA ARG A 89 -12.85 -12.79 -15.09
C ARG A 89 -13.66 -13.34 -16.26
N ILE A 90 -14.55 -14.28 -15.98
CA ILE A 90 -15.42 -14.90 -16.98
C ILE A 90 -16.82 -14.25 -17.02
N ALA A 91 -17.27 -13.70 -15.89
CA ALA A 91 -18.50 -12.93 -15.79
C ALA A 91 -18.41 -11.87 -14.69
N PHE A 92 -19.31 -10.88 -14.75
CA PHE A 92 -19.45 -9.79 -13.80
C PHE A 92 -20.92 -9.67 -13.37
N LEU A 93 -21.15 -9.50 -12.07
CA LEU A 93 -22.47 -9.44 -11.45
C LEU A 93 -22.83 -7.99 -11.11
N ASP A 94 -23.42 -7.32 -12.08
CA ASP A 94 -23.92 -5.96 -11.94
C ASP A 94 -25.30 -6.01 -11.28
N GLU A 95 -25.35 -5.83 -9.96
CA GLU A 95 -26.54 -6.05 -9.15
C GLU A 95 -27.18 -7.43 -9.40
N ARG A 96 -28.23 -7.49 -10.22
CA ARG A 96 -28.96 -8.72 -10.57
C ARG A 96 -28.77 -9.13 -12.03
N SER A 97 -27.89 -8.48 -12.77
CA SER A 97 -27.59 -8.78 -14.16
C SER A 97 -26.19 -9.39 -14.29
N VAL A 98 -26.07 -10.39 -15.17
CA VAL A 98 -24.81 -11.03 -15.54
C VAL A 98 -24.28 -10.38 -16.81
N ARG A 99 -23.02 -9.94 -16.77
CA ARG A 99 -22.30 -9.28 -17.88
C ARG A 99 -20.92 -9.92 -18.08
N ARG A 100 -20.20 -9.60 -19.15
CA ARG A 100 -18.76 -9.95 -19.30
C ARG A 100 -17.86 -8.96 -18.55
N THR A 101 -18.19 -7.68 -18.63
CA THR A 101 -17.52 -6.55 -17.96
C THR A 101 -18.57 -5.58 -17.43
N PRO A 102 -18.21 -4.66 -16.51
CA PRO A 102 -19.15 -3.66 -15.99
C PRO A 102 -19.84 -2.81 -17.07
N THR A 103 -19.18 -2.60 -18.20
CA THR A 103 -19.68 -1.80 -19.33
C THR A 103 -20.25 -2.62 -20.49
N SER A 104 -20.09 -3.95 -20.48
CA SER A 104 -20.61 -4.80 -21.56
C SER A 104 -22.13 -4.95 -21.47
N PRO A 105 -22.80 -5.29 -22.59
CA PRO A 105 -24.23 -5.62 -22.58
C PRO A 105 -24.59 -6.71 -21.56
N VAL A 106 -25.84 -6.68 -21.08
CA VAL A 106 -26.40 -7.72 -20.21
C VAL A 106 -26.49 -9.03 -20.99
N LEU A 107 -25.98 -10.10 -20.39
CA LEU A 107 -26.08 -11.47 -20.91
C LEU A 107 -27.30 -12.21 -20.35
N MET A 108 -27.62 -11.94 -19.08
CA MET A 108 -28.79 -12.46 -18.40
C MET A 108 -29.21 -11.46 -17.32
N ASP A 109 -30.50 -11.21 -17.21
CA ASP A 109 -31.09 -10.34 -16.20
C ASP A 109 -31.96 -11.15 -15.24
N TYR A 110 -31.90 -10.80 -13.96
CA TYR A 110 -32.72 -11.42 -12.93
C TYR A 110 -33.58 -10.37 -12.23
N LYS A 111 -34.88 -10.42 -12.51
CA LYS A 111 -35.91 -9.56 -11.93
C LYS A 111 -36.96 -10.45 -11.28
N HIS A 112 -36.72 -10.81 -10.03
CA HIS A 112 -37.58 -11.73 -9.29
C HIS A 112 -39.08 -11.43 -9.54
N PRO A 113 -39.88 -12.45 -9.93
CA PRO A 113 -39.55 -13.87 -9.98
C PRO A 113 -38.91 -14.36 -11.30
N ASP A 114 -38.58 -13.45 -12.21
CA ASP A 114 -38.27 -13.78 -13.60
C ASP A 114 -36.76 -13.75 -13.89
N ILE A 115 -36.27 -14.76 -14.62
CA ILE A 115 -34.94 -14.75 -15.23
C ILE A 115 -35.11 -14.61 -16.74
N CYS A 116 -34.54 -13.55 -17.31
CA CYS A 116 -34.71 -13.15 -18.71
C CYS A 116 -33.34 -12.90 -19.36
N PRO A 117 -33.16 -13.09 -20.68
CA PRO A 117 -31.91 -12.73 -21.35
C PRO A 117 -31.56 -11.25 -21.21
N THR A 118 -32.56 -10.37 -21.34
CA THR A 118 -32.45 -8.95 -21.05
C THR A 118 -33.70 -8.42 -20.35
N ALA A 119 -33.63 -7.17 -19.89
CA ALA A 119 -34.69 -6.48 -19.18
C ALA A 119 -36.05 -6.44 -19.89
N ASN A 120 -36.08 -6.56 -21.22
CA ASN A 120 -37.28 -6.48 -22.06
C ASN A 120 -37.62 -7.79 -22.76
N ASP A 121 -36.80 -8.83 -22.60
CA ASP A 121 -37.02 -10.11 -23.26
C ASP A 121 -38.08 -10.94 -22.55
N LYS A 122 -38.63 -11.91 -23.30
CA LYS A 122 -39.50 -12.91 -22.73
C LYS A 122 -38.73 -13.73 -21.68
N ARG A 123 -39.34 -13.88 -20.51
CA ARG A 123 -38.90 -14.77 -19.44
C ARG A 123 -38.53 -16.15 -19.97
N GLU A 124 -37.37 -16.64 -19.56
CA GLU A 124 -36.92 -18.01 -19.80
C GLU A 124 -37.15 -18.92 -18.60
N PHE A 125 -36.91 -18.41 -17.39
CA PHE A 125 -37.10 -19.18 -16.16
C PHE A 125 -37.87 -18.37 -15.12
N PHE A 126 -38.55 -19.10 -14.24
CA PHE A 126 -39.34 -18.58 -13.14
C PHE A 126 -38.80 -19.12 -11.82
N VAL A 127 -38.66 -18.24 -10.83
CA VAL A 127 -38.25 -18.55 -9.46
C VAL A 127 -39.50 -18.59 -8.60
N ASP A 128 -39.83 -19.79 -8.11
CA ASP A 128 -40.87 -20.01 -7.12
C ASP A 128 -40.24 -19.99 -5.72
N GLY A 129 -40.77 -19.18 -4.80
CA GLY A 129 -40.18 -18.96 -3.47
C GLY A 129 -39.39 -17.65 -3.34
N PRO A 130 -38.52 -17.52 -2.33
CA PRO A 130 -37.76 -16.31 -2.07
C PRO A 130 -36.78 -15.93 -3.18
N ASP A 131 -36.39 -14.66 -3.15
CA ASP A 131 -35.43 -14.06 -4.05
C ASP A 131 -34.05 -14.72 -3.95
N LEU A 132 -33.39 -14.99 -5.09
CA LEU A 132 -32.07 -15.58 -5.13
C LEU A 132 -30.99 -14.55 -4.80
N THR A 133 -30.00 -14.98 -4.02
CA THR A 133 -28.73 -14.25 -3.91
C THR A 133 -27.96 -14.29 -5.23
N LYS A 134 -27.03 -13.35 -5.43
CA LYS A 134 -26.14 -13.32 -6.61
C LYS A 134 -25.44 -14.66 -6.85
N HIS A 135 -24.94 -15.27 -5.77
CA HIS A 135 -24.23 -16.55 -5.82
C HIS A 135 -25.15 -17.72 -6.21
N GLN A 136 -26.37 -17.78 -5.66
CA GLN A 136 -27.38 -18.77 -6.04
C GLN A 136 -27.79 -18.60 -7.50
N LEU A 137 -28.00 -17.36 -7.96
CA LEU A 137 -28.29 -17.07 -9.38
C LEU A 137 -27.18 -17.59 -10.29
N VAL A 138 -25.91 -17.33 -9.96
CA VAL A 138 -24.78 -17.85 -10.75
C VAL A 138 -24.74 -19.37 -10.74
N GLY A 139 -24.96 -20.03 -9.60
CA GLY A 139 -25.04 -21.50 -9.55
C GLY A 139 -26.17 -22.07 -10.42
N VAL A 140 -27.35 -21.44 -10.39
CA VAL A 140 -28.50 -21.80 -11.24
C VAL A 140 -28.14 -21.63 -12.72
N LEU A 141 -27.60 -20.48 -13.10
CA LEU A 141 -27.22 -20.18 -14.47
C LEU A 141 -26.06 -21.05 -14.95
N TYR A 142 -25.13 -21.43 -14.09
CA TYR A 142 -24.05 -22.35 -14.45
C TYR A 142 -24.58 -23.72 -14.88
N LEU A 143 -25.65 -24.20 -14.22
CA LEU A 143 -26.31 -25.47 -14.58
C LEU A 143 -27.21 -25.36 -15.81
N LEU A 144 -27.99 -24.28 -15.92
CA LEU A 144 -29.01 -24.14 -16.99
C LEU A 144 -28.46 -23.49 -18.26
N LYS A 145 -27.44 -22.64 -18.13
CA LYS A 145 -26.84 -21.83 -19.20
C LYS A 145 -25.30 -21.78 -19.06
N PRO A 146 -24.61 -22.93 -19.06
CA PRO A 146 -23.16 -22.99 -18.82
C PRO A 146 -22.33 -22.12 -19.77
N LYS A 147 -22.78 -21.96 -21.02
CA LYS A 147 -22.14 -21.10 -22.03
C LYS A 147 -21.99 -19.63 -21.62
N LEU A 148 -22.76 -19.15 -20.63
CA LEU A 148 -22.58 -17.80 -20.07
C LEU A 148 -21.24 -17.65 -19.33
N PHE A 149 -20.64 -18.75 -18.89
CA PHE A 149 -19.40 -18.78 -18.12
C PHE A 149 -18.22 -19.35 -18.91
N GLU A 150 -18.47 -19.88 -20.10
CA GLU A 150 -17.42 -20.28 -21.04
C GLU A 150 -16.92 -19.03 -21.78
N LEU A 151 -15.61 -18.85 -21.84
CA LEU A 151 -14.94 -17.86 -22.67
C LEU A 151 -14.52 -18.51 -23.99
N SER A 152 -14.59 -17.77 -25.09
CA SER A 152 -13.92 -18.19 -26.31
C SER A 152 -12.39 -18.23 -26.10
N LYS A 153 -11.68 -18.96 -26.96
CA LYS A 153 -10.21 -18.98 -26.92
C LYS A 153 -9.64 -17.56 -27.11
N GLU A 154 -10.20 -16.83 -28.06
CA GLU A 154 -9.82 -15.45 -28.37
C GLU A 154 -10.08 -14.51 -27.18
N GLU A 155 -11.22 -14.66 -26.49
CA GLU A 155 -11.53 -13.86 -25.29
C GLU A 155 -10.58 -14.18 -24.14
N THR A 156 -10.27 -15.46 -23.93
CA THR A 156 -9.34 -15.92 -22.90
C THR A 156 -7.95 -15.34 -23.14
N ASP A 157 -7.46 -15.41 -24.37
CA ASP A 157 -6.13 -14.89 -24.75
C ASP A 157 -6.07 -13.36 -24.61
N ARG A 158 -7.14 -12.65 -24.99
CA ARG A 158 -7.25 -11.19 -24.78
C ARG A 158 -7.19 -10.83 -23.29
N LEU A 159 -8.00 -11.48 -22.45
CA LEU A 159 -8.07 -11.17 -21.01
C LEU A 159 -6.77 -11.49 -20.29
N LYS A 160 -6.08 -12.59 -20.65
CA LYS A 160 -4.74 -12.89 -20.14
C LYS A 160 -3.74 -11.80 -20.51
N LYS A 161 -3.75 -11.36 -21.77
CA LYS A 161 -2.89 -10.27 -22.24
C LYS A 161 -3.16 -8.96 -21.49
N GLU A 162 -4.42 -8.62 -21.23
CA GLU A 162 -4.79 -7.45 -20.43
C GLU A 162 -4.30 -7.57 -18.98
N MET A 163 -4.48 -8.74 -18.35
CA MET A 163 -3.97 -9.01 -17.01
C MET A 163 -2.45 -8.86 -16.94
N ASP A 164 -1.71 -9.45 -17.88
CA ASP A 164 -0.25 -9.36 -17.94
C ASP A 164 0.21 -7.92 -18.17
N THR A 165 -0.50 -7.16 -19.01
CA THR A 165 -0.20 -5.75 -19.27
C THR A 165 -0.43 -4.90 -18.02
N ASN A 166 -1.54 -5.11 -17.31
CA ASN A 166 -1.85 -4.40 -16.08
C ASN A 166 -0.87 -4.77 -14.95
N ALA A 167 -0.49 -6.05 -14.84
CA ALA A 167 0.50 -6.51 -13.88
C ALA A 167 1.86 -5.84 -14.13
N LYS A 168 2.32 -5.79 -15.38
CA LYS A 168 3.56 -5.09 -15.77
C LYS A 168 3.49 -3.59 -15.52
N ALA A 169 2.35 -2.96 -15.81
CA ALA A 169 2.15 -1.53 -15.55
C ALA A 169 2.21 -1.23 -14.05
N GLU A 170 1.61 -2.09 -13.22
CA GLU A 170 1.65 -1.95 -11.76
C GLU A 170 3.04 -2.22 -11.20
N GLU A 171 3.74 -3.24 -11.70
CA GLU A 171 5.14 -3.51 -11.36
C GLU A 171 6.02 -2.30 -11.70
N ALA A 172 5.86 -1.72 -12.91
CA ALA A 172 6.55 -0.52 -13.31
C ALA A 172 6.21 0.69 -12.42
N ARG A 173 4.95 0.85 -12.01
CA ARG A 173 4.51 1.90 -11.08
C ARG A 173 5.12 1.75 -9.68
N LEU A 174 5.29 0.51 -9.21
CA LEU A 174 5.94 0.20 -7.93
C LEU A 174 7.47 0.36 -7.99
N ALA A 175 8.06 0.08 -9.15
CA ALA A 175 9.48 0.26 -9.43
C ALA A 175 9.86 1.73 -9.67
N ALA A 176 8.91 2.57 -10.11
CA ALA A 176 9.16 3.99 -10.36
C ALA A 176 9.64 4.70 -9.09
N ASP A 177 10.74 5.45 -9.23
CA ASP A 177 11.23 6.32 -8.17
C ASP A 177 10.31 7.53 -8.01
N ARG A 178 9.44 7.45 -6.99
CA ARG A 178 8.42 8.47 -6.72
C ARG A 178 9.01 9.81 -6.30
N ALA A 179 10.26 9.85 -5.83
CA ALA A 179 10.90 11.09 -5.43
C ALA A 179 11.33 11.93 -6.64
N VAL A 180 11.64 11.30 -7.78
CA VAL A 180 12.19 11.99 -8.96
C VAL A 180 11.10 12.76 -9.71
N GLY A 181 11.38 14.03 -10.02
CA GLY A 181 10.51 14.87 -10.85
C GLY A 181 10.45 16.32 -10.42
N LYS A 182 9.51 17.04 -11.02
CA LYS A 182 9.17 18.42 -10.68
C LYS A 182 7.83 18.45 -9.95
N PHE A 183 7.79 19.16 -8.83
CA PHE A 183 6.65 19.27 -7.96
C PHE A 183 6.31 20.75 -7.74
N ASP A 184 5.02 21.08 -7.75
CA ASP A 184 4.54 22.38 -7.32
C ASP A 184 4.43 22.43 -5.80
N ILE A 185 4.87 23.53 -5.19
CA ILE A 185 4.60 23.82 -3.78
C ILE A 185 3.19 24.38 -3.69
N LEU A 186 2.27 23.56 -3.16
CA LEU A 186 0.86 23.92 -2.99
C LEU A 186 0.68 24.83 -1.77
N THR A 187 1.33 24.47 -0.67
CA THR A 187 1.34 25.21 0.58
C THR A 187 2.67 25.00 1.28
N ALA A 188 3.17 26.06 1.92
CA ALA A 188 4.27 25.97 2.87
C ALA A 188 4.15 27.06 3.94
N ASP A 189 4.59 26.75 5.15
CA ASP A 189 4.71 27.73 6.23
C ASP A 189 6.13 28.32 6.27
N GLY A 190 6.20 29.64 6.46
CA GLY A 190 7.42 30.45 6.41
C GLY A 190 7.59 31.24 5.12
N ALA A 191 7.09 32.49 5.10
CA ALA A 191 7.31 33.43 4.00
C ALA A 191 8.80 33.48 3.56
N PRO A 192 9.11 33.51 2.24
CA PRO A 192 8.22 33.54 1.07
C PRO A 192 7.86 32.16 0.49
N ALA A 193 7.97 31.06 1.26
CA ALA A 193 7.87 29.70 0.74
C ALA A 193 6.47 29.24 0.27
N SER A 194 5.42 30.07 0.37
CA SER A 194 4.02 29.67 0.16
C SER A 194 3.66 29.24 -1.27
N SER A 195 4.56 29.38 -2.24
CA SER A 195 4.41 28.87 -3.61
C SER A 195 5.78 28.75 -4.29
N GLY A 196 5.90 27.90 -5.31
CA GLY A 196 7.15 27.66 -6.01
C GLY A 196 7.22 26.25 -6.55
N THR A 197 8.43 25.78 -6.84
CA THR A 197 8.65 24.40 -7.33
C THR A 197 9.78 23.70 -6.59
N VAL A 198 9.67 22.39 -6.46
CA VAL A 198 10.75 21.50 -6.03
C VAL A 198 11.12 20.61 -7.21
N VAL A 199 12.41 20.56 -7.54
CA VAL A 199 12.94 19.65 -8.56
C VAL A 199 13.87 18.65 -7.87
N VAL A 200 13.56 17.37 -8.01
CA VAL A 200 14.37 16.26 -7.53
C VAL A 200 14.94 15.55 -8.75
N ALA A 201 16.26 15.61 -8.90
CA ALA A 201 16.96 14.96 -10.00
C ALA A 201 16.98 13.43 -9.82
N PRO A 202 17.17 12.65 -10.90
CA PRO A 202 17.41 11.22 -10.79
C PRO A 202 18.54 10.91 -9.80
N LYS A 203 18.34 9.84 -9.03
CA LYS A 203 19.30 9.37 -8.04
C LYS A 203 20.67 9.12 -8.68
N LYS A 204 21.74 9.56 -8.03
CA LYS A 204 23.12 9.19 -8.39
C LYS A 204 23.77 8.52 -7.18
N GLY A 205 24.12 7.25 -7.30
CA GLY A 205 24.53 6.45 -6.15
C GLY A 205 23.38 6.29 -5.16
N GLU A 206 23.53 6.83 -3.96
CA GLU A 206 22.56 6.70 -2.86
C GLU A 206 21.71 7.95 -2.61
N SER A 207 22.01 9.08 -3.25
CA SER A 207 21.38 10.37 -2.96
C SER A 207 20.78 11.05 -4.19
N TYR A 208 19.98 12.07 -3.91
CA TYR A 208 19.26 12.89 -4.85
C TYR A 208 19.74 14.33 -4.73
N GLN A 209 19.91 15.01 -5.85
CA GLN A 209 20.06 16.47 -5.87
C GLN A 209 18.68 17.11 -5.88
N VAL A 210 18.48 18.09 -5.01
CA VAL A 210 17.19 18.76 -4.82
C VAL A 210 17.36 20.26 -4.97
N LYS A 211 16.40 20.88 -5.66
CA LYS A 211 16.35 22.32 -5.89
C LYS A 211 14.97 22.84 -5.55
N PHE A 212 14.91 23.82 -4.66
CA PHE A 212 13.69 24.54 -4.29
C PHE A 212 13.77 25.94 -4.90
N SER A 213 12.75 26.29 -5.69
CA SER A 213 12.59 27.59 -6.30
C SER A 213 11.31 28.23 -5.76
N HIS A 214 11.41 28.94 -4.64
CA HIS A 214 10.30 29.68 -4.04
C HIS A 214 10.03 30.97 -4.79
N LYS A 215 8.75 31.33 -4.93
CA LYS A 215 8.35 32.55 -5.63
C LYS A 215 8.89 33.79 -4.91
N GLY A 216 9.74 34.57 -5.58
CA GLY A 216 10.32 35.80 -5.03
C GLY A 216 11.42 35.59 -3.98
N GLY A 217 11.85 34.34 -3.76
CA GLY A 217 12.97 33.99 -2.88
C GLY A 217 14.21 33.56 -3.65
N PRO A 218 15.37 33.44 -2.96
CA PRO A 218 16.54 32.81 -3.55
C PRO A 218 16.28 31.33 -3.78
N GLU A 219 17.02 30.76 -4.72
CA GLU A 219 17.04 29.32 -4.94
C GLU A 219 17.76 28.59 -3.81
N TRP A 220 17.16 27.52 -3.30
CA TRP A 220 17.77 26.68 -2.28
C TRP A 220 18.15 25.34 -2.92
N THR A 221 19.37 24.89 -2.67
CA THR A 221 19.85 23.59 -3.14
C THR A 221 20.04 22.66 -1.96
N GLY A 222 20.00 21.37 -2.23
CA GLY A 222 20.09 20.36 -1.20
C GLY A 222 20.36 18.97 -1.72
N VAL A 223 20.54 18.07 -0.76
CA VAL A 223 20.73 16.64 -0.98
C VAL A 223 19.70 15.87 -0.21
N GLY A 224 19.10 14.89 -0.87
CA GLY A 224 18.12 14.01 -0.27
C GLY A 224 18.48 12.53 -0.37
N VAL A 225 17.82 11.73 0.44
CA VAL A 225 17.93 10.27 0.49
C VAL A 225 16.55 9.69 0.77
N GLN A 226 16.29 8.51 0.22
CA GLN A 226 15.03 7.82 0.38
C GLN A 226 15.20 6.62 1.31
N PHE A 227 14.29 6.47 2.26
CA PHE A 227 14.24 5.31 3.16
C PHE A 227 12.83 4.73 3.21
N VAL A 228 12.76 3.41 3.41
CA VAL A 228 11.51 2.69 3.67
C VAL A 228 11.40 2.54 5.19
N GLN A 229 10.34 3.10 5.79
CA GLN A 229 10.02 2.87 7.20
C GLN A 229 9.18 1.59 7.38
N LYS A 230 9.00 1.16 8.62
CA LYS A 230 8.44 -0.16 9.01
C LYS A 230 7.10 -0.52 8.36
N ASP A 231 6.31 0.47 7.94
CA ASP A 231 4.98 0.30 7.34
C ASP A 231 4.99 0.37 5.80
N GLN A 232 6.16 0.16 5.17
CA GLN A 232 6.39 0.33 3.72
C GLN A 232 6.19 1.76 3.19
N ASP A 233 5.91 2.72 4.06
CA ASP A 233 5.92 4.13 3.73
C ASP A 233 7.33 4.56 3.31
N ARG A 234 7.40 5.23 2.16
CA ARG A 234 8.65 5.77 1.63
C ARG A 234 8.79 7.21 2.07
N TYR A 235 9.83 7.49 2.84
CA TYR A 235 10.19 8.84 3.27
C TYR A 235 11.38 9.35 2.47
N PHE A 236 11.31 10.62 2.11
CA PHE A 236 12.36 11.39 1.48
C PHE A 236 12.89 12.41 2.46
N TRP A 237 14.11 12.17 2.95
CA TRP A 237 14.82 13.07 3.85
C TRP A 237 15.71 13.98 3.02
N VAL A 238 15.71 15.28 3.31
CA VAL A 238 16.48 16.25 2.53
C VAL A 238 17.07 17.34 3.42
N ALA A 239 18.36 17.62 3.25
CA ALA A 239 19.00 18.80 3.79
C ALA A 239 19.09 19.87 2.70
N PHE A 240 18.68 21.11 2.96
CA PHE A 240 18.60 22.17 1.96
C PHE A 240 18.72 23.58 2.55
N GLY A 241 19.23 24.55 1.79
CA GLY A 241 19.47 25.90 2.30
C GLY A 241 20.20 26.85 1.34
N THR A 242 20.69 27.98 1.88
CA THR A 242 21.49 28.98 1.15
C THR A 242 22.74 29.43 1.93
N PRO A 243 23.90 29.59 1.26
CA PRO A 243 24.25 29.19 -0.11
C PRO A 243 24.67 27.70 -0.22
N GLN A 244 24.97 27.26 -1.45
CA GLN A 244 24.86 25.91 -2.05
C GLN A 244 25.55 24.70 -1.38
N THR A 245 26.28 24.87 -0.26
CA THR A 245 27.01 23.78 0.41
C THR A 245 26.23 23.28 1.62
N VAL A 246 25.28 22.39 1.36
CA VAL A 246 24.55 21.66 2.40
C VAL A 246 24.88 20.17 2.29
N GLY A 247 25.31 19.58 3.40
CA GLY A 247 25.50 18.13 3.54
C GLY A 247 24.34 17.51 4.33
N LEU A 248 24.03 16.26 3.99
CA LEU A 248 23.12 15.42 4.78
C LEU A 248 23.91 14.28 5.42
N GLY A 249 23.96 14.26 6.74
CA GLY A 249 24.48 13.16 7.55
C GLY A 249 23.35 12.22 7.95
N VAL A 250 23.59 10.92 7.89
CA VAL A 250 22.68 9.89 8.39
C VAL A 250 23.47 9.00 9.35
N PHE A 251 23.11 9.05 10.64
CA PHE A 251 23.82 8.34 11.69
C PHE A 251 22.96 7.25 12.32
N ASP A 252 23.53 6.07 12.52
CA ASP A 252 22.99 5.04 13.40
C ASP A 252 23.43 5.31 14.85
N ILE A 253 22.48 5.32 15.79
CA ILE A 253 22.74 5.57 17.21
C ILE A 253 22.86 4.24 17.97
N LYS A 254 24.02 4.01 18.58
CA LYS A 254 24.36 2.79 19.34
C LYS A 254 24.99 3.14 20.68
N GLY A 255 24.17 3.43 21.71
CA GLY A 255 24.65 3.62 23.08
C GLY A 255 25.80 4.62 23.22
N GLY A 256 25.64 5.83 22.65
CA GLY A 256 26.67 6.88 22.67
C GLY A 256 27.70 6.82 21.54
N VAL A 257 27.64 5.79 20.68
CA VAL A 257 28.36 5.75 19.40
C VAL A 257 27.41 6.17 18.28
N LEU A 258 27.85 7.08 17.42
CA LEU A 258 27.16 7.44 16.18
C LEU A 258 28.00 6.95 15.00
N GLU A 259 27.42 6.13 14.14
CA GLU A 259 28.07 5.68 12.90
C GLU A 259 27.36 6.34 11.71
N GLY A 260 28.07 7.24 11.04
CA GLY A 260 27.49 8.18 10.11
C GLY A 260 27.97 8.03 8.68
N LYS A 261 27.07 8.30 7.75
CA LYS A 261 27.35 8.50 6.34
C LYS A 261 26.96 9.92 5.92
N TRP A 262 27.83 10.58 5.17
CA TRP A 262 27.62 11.94 4.67
C TRP A 262 27.35 11.94 3.17
N TYR A 263 26.31 12.66 2.77
CA TYR A 263 25.93 12.91 1.39
C TYR A 263 26.14 14.38 1.05
N ASN A 264 26.73 14.67 -0.11
CA ASN A 264 27.05 16.03 -0.54
C ASN A 264 25.92 16.64 -1.39
N GLY A 265 25.53 17.88 -1.09
CA GLY A 265 24.58 18.69 -1.87
C GLY A 265 25.21 19.61 -2.92
N TRP A 266 26.49 19.42 -3.24
CA TRP A 266 27.13 20.17 -4.33
C TRP A 266 26.56 19.76 -5.69
N SER A 267 25.86 20.68 -6.35
CA SER A 267 25.09 20.41 -7.57
C SER A 267 25.90 19.95 -8.78
N ASN A 268 27.24 20.11 -8.75
CA ASN A 268 28.11 19.91 -9.90
C ASN A 268 29.05 18.69 -9.77
N GLU A 269 29.04 17.98 -8.65
CA GLU A 269 29.94 16.86 -8.37
C GLU A 269 29.18 15.52 -8.42
N ASP A 270 29.89 14.41 -8.68
CA ASP A 270 29.27 13.07 -8.73
C ASP A 270 28.85 12.67 -7.30
N PRO A 271 27.54 12.54 -7.00
CA PRO A 271 27.05 12.19 -5.66
C PRO A 271 27.40 10.77 -5.21
N LYS A 272 28.15 10.00 -6.01
CA LYS A 272 28.70 8.70 -5.61
C LYS A 272 29.67 8.79 -4.44
N ASN A 273 30.39 9.92 -4.30
CA ASN A 273 31.33 10.07 -3.22
C ASN A 273 30.56 10.40 -1.94
N THR A 274 30.63 9.48 -0.99
CA THR A 274 29.97 9.60 0.32
C THR A 274 31.04 9.67 1.37
N GLY A 275 30.83 10.54 2.34
CA GLY A 275 31.71 10.66 3.49
C GLY A 275 31.28 9.67 4.56
N MET A 276 32.14 9.49 5.55
CA MET A 276 31.79 8.76 6.76
C MET A 276 32.22 9.56 7.97
N GLU A 277 31.50 9.42 9.07
CA GLU A 277 31.86 10.06 10.34
C GLU A 277 31.36 9.19 11.50
N ASN A 278 32.28 8.76 12.34
CA ASN A 278 31.98 8.03 13.56
C ASN A 278 32.29 8.90 14.77
N LEU A 279 31.30 9.07 15.64
CA LEU A 279 31.39 9.89 16.83
C LEU A 279 31.22 9.03 18.07
N LYS A 280 31.87 9.40 19.18
CA LYS A 280 31.67 8.76 20.48
C LYS A 280 31.46 9.82 21.56
N GLY A 281 30.42 9.65 22.37
CA GLY A 281 30.04 10.58 23.43
C GLY A 281 28.98 9.99 24.36
N PRO A 282 28.18 10.83 25.03
CA PRO A 282 27.10 10.40 25.93
C PRO A 282 25.98 9.63 25.23
N GLU A 283 25.30 8.73 25.94
CA GLU A 283 24.15 7.97 25.40
C GLU A 283 22.93 8.86 25.07
N SER A 284 22.78 10.00 25.74
CA SER A 284 21.60 10.86 25.71
C SER A 284 21.45 11.73 24.45
N LEU A 285 22.47 11.79 23.57
CA LEU A 285 22.60 12.83 22.53
C LEU A 285 22.55 14.25 23.10
N ASP A 286 23.03 14.44 24.32
CA ASP A 286 23.22 15.75 24.94
C ASP A 286 24.63 15.81 25.52
N GLY A 287 25.50 16.57 24.86
CA GLY A 287 26.88 16.74 25.27
C GLY A 287 27.86 16.74 24.11
N GLU A 288 29.13 16.62 24.46
CA GLU A 288 30.23 16.60 23.50
C GLU A 288 30.53 15.18 23.04
N PHE A 289 30.69 15.03 21.73
CA PHE A 289 31.11 13.81 21.07
C PHE A 289 32.46 14.05 20.39
N THR A 290 33.36 13.07 20.45
CA THR A 290 34.64 13.10 19.73
C THR A 290 34.51 12.36 18.40
N ILE A 291 35.04 12.94 17.32
CA ILE A 291 35.19 12.26 16.03
C ILE A 291 36.29 11.21 16.17
N THR A 292 35.90 9.95 16.08
CA THR A 292 36.81 8.78 16.19
C THR A 292 37.33 8.29 14.84
N ALA A 293 36.58 8.54 13.76
CA ALA A 293 36.99 8.29 12.39
C ALA A 293 36.12 9.13 11.46
N ALA A 294 36.71 9.82 10.48
CA ALA A 294 35.90 10.52 9.50
C ALA A 294 36.62 10.75 8.17
N LYS A 295 35.86 10.81 7.09
CA LYS A 295 36.31 11.11 5.73
C LYS A 295 35.33 12.05 5.05
N THR A 296 35.84 13.09 4.41
CA THR A 296 35.04 14.03 3.62
C THR A 296 34.36 13.34 2.43
N PRO A 297 33.14 13.77 2.05
CA PRO A 297 32.39 13.16 0.94
C PRO A 297 32.94 13.49 -0.46
N HIS A 298 33.97 14.31 -0.61
CA HIS A 298 34.54 14.65 -1.93
C HIS A 298 35.87 13.94 -2.20
N ASP A 299 36.87 14.25 -1.39
CA ASP A 299 38.27 13.85 -1.55
C ASP A 299 38.69 12.73 -0.59
N GLY A 300 37.78 12.27 0.27
CA GLY A 300 38.04 11.18 1.22
C GLY A 300 39.13 11.52 2.24
N ILE A 301 39.39 12.82 2.45
CA ILE A 301 40.40 13.33 3.38
C ILE A 301 39.94 13.03 4.81
N ASP A 302 40.85 12.45 5.58
CA ASP A 302 40.62 12.20 6.99
C ASP A 302 40.58 13.52 7.77
N TYR A 303 39.65 13.61 8.72
CA TYR A 303 39.57 14.76 9.61
C TYR A 303 39.22 14.34 11.04
N THR A 304 39.57 15.21 11.99
CA THR A 304 39.34 15.02 13.42
C THR A 304 38.67 16.26 14.00
N GLY A 305 37.97 16.09 15.11
CA GLY A 305 37.32 17.19 15.81
C GLY A 305 36.34 16.70 16.87
N THR A 306 35.50 17.61 17.32
CA THR A 306 34.40 17.32 18.25
C THR A 306 33.08 17.80 17.68
N CYS A 307 31.97 17.25 18.16
CA CYS A 307 30.62 17.69 17.86
C CYS A 307 29.84 17.83 19.17
N VAL A 308 29.34 19.02 19.46
CA VAL A 308 28.44 19.26 20.58
C VAL A 308 27.01 19.11 20.07
N ILE A 309 26.27 18.18 20.66
CA ILE A 309 24.85 17.93 20.34
C ILE A 309 24.00 18.43 21.51
N LYS A 310 22.95 19.19 21.21
CA LYS A 310 22.01 19.71 22.20
C LYS A 310 20.57 19.48 21.77
N PRO A 311 19.69 18.99 22.67
CA PRO A 311 18.27 18.88 22.36
C PRO A 311 17.69 20.27 22.12
N PHE A 312 16.78 20.37 21.15
CA PHE A 312 15.98 21.56 20.94
C PHE A 312 14.63 21.36 21.65
N ASP A 313 14.15 22.38 22.35
CA ASP A 313 12.90 22.32 23.14
C ASP A 313 11.67 22.49 22.23
N LEU A 314 11.56 21.60 21.25
CA LEU A 314 10.42 21.46 20.35
C LEU A 314 10.18 19.99 20.09
N SER A 315 8.92 19.59 20.01
CA SER A 315 8.52 18.26 19.55
C SER A 315 7.71 18.38 18.26
N PHE A 316 7.96 17.48 17.31
CA PHE A 316 7.09 17.30 16.14
C PHE A 316 5.99 16.30 16.46
N ASP A 317 4.88 16.36 15.72
CA ASP A 317 3.71 15.48 15.92
C ASP A 317 4.02 13.99 15.63
N ASN A 318 5.21 13.67 15.14
CA ASN A 318 5.61 12.37 14.60
C ASN A 318 6.86 11.76 15.28
N ASP A 319 7.05 11.99 16.58
CA ASP A 319 8.12 11.38 17.40
C ASP A 319 9.55 11.75 17.04
N TYR A 320 9.71 12.74 16.16
CA TYR A 320 11.01 13.30 15.85
C TYR A 320 11.46 14.21 16.99
N LYS A 321 12.71 14.00 17.43
CA LYS A 321 13.37 14.89 18.40
C LYS A 321 14.40 15.76 17.68
N PRO A 322 14.22 17.09 17.65
CA PRO A 322 15.18 18.00 17.07
C PRO A 322 16.39 18.23 17.97
N TYR A 323 17.53 18.45 17.33
CA TYR A 323 18.80 18.76 17.96
C TYR A 323 19.51 19.87 17.19
N THR A 324 20.31 20.66 17.91
CA THR A 324 21.36 21.48 17.31
C THR A 324 22.69 20.76 17.44
N LEU A 325 23.52 20.93 16.42
CA LEU A 325 24.84 20.31 16.35
C LEU A 325 25.87 21.38 16.03
N THR A 326 26.99 21.36 16.74
CA THR A 326 28.13 22.26 16.50
C THR A 326 29.42 21.44 16.43
N TRP A 327 30.00 21.33 15.23
CA TRP A 327 31.28 20.68 15.04
C TRP A 327 32.41 21.68 15.22
N THR A 328 33.54 21.23 15.78
CA THR A 328 34.82 21.93 15.76
C THR A 328 35.83 21.08 15.01
N ILE A 329 36.07 21.39 13.73
CA ILE A 329 36.98 20.64 12.85
C ILE A 329 38.17 21.52 12.52
N GLY A 330 39.39 21.09 12.85
CA GLY A 330 40.60 21.90 12.65
C GLY A 330 40.53 23.29 13.30
N GLY A 331 39.82 23.40 14.44
CA GLY A 331 39.60 24.66 15.16
C GLY A 331 38.53 25.58 14.55
N LYS A 332 37.83 25.16 13.49
CA LYS A 332 36.76 25.93 12.87
C LYS A 332 35.38 25.40 13.28
N PRO A 333 34.45 26.28 13.70
CA PRO A 333 33.10 25.87 14.04
C PRO A 333 32.25 25.67 12.78
N TYR A 334 31.42 24.62 12.79
CA TYR A 334 30.37 24.38 11.80
C TYR A 334 29.08 24.09 12.54
N THR A 335 27.95 24.52 11.99
CA THR A 335 26.64 24.33 12.62
C THR A 335 25.75 23.43 11.78
N GLY A 336 24.82 22.78 12.47
CA GLY A 336 23.86 21.89 11.87
C GLY A 336 22.64 21.70 12.74
N ILE A 337 21.65 21.06 12.15
CA ILE A 337 20.40 20.68 12.79
C ILE A 337 20.18 19.20 12.54
N GLY A 338 19.64 18.51 13.54
CA GLY A 338 19.38 17.09 13.47
C GLY A 338 17.96 16.72 13.88
N LEU A 339 17.45 15.64 13.30
CA LEU A 339 16.18 15.02 13.70
C LEU A 339 16.43 13.55 14.00
N ARG A 340 16.20 13.15 15.25
CA ARG A 340 16.24 11.75 15.66
C ARG A 340 14.91 11.07 15.36
N THR A 341 14.95 9.90 14.74
CA THR A 341 13.78 9.05 14.47
C THR A 341 13.58 7.97 15.52
N ARG A 342 12.40 7.32 15.48
CA ARG A 342 12.07 6.16 16.33
C ARG A 342 12.99 4.96 16.08
N GLU A 343 13.54 4.81 14.87
CA GLU A 343 14.49 3.73 14.55
C GLU A 343 15.92 3.98 15.05
N ASN A 344 16.11 4.94 15.97
CA ASN A 344 17.44 5.32 16.47
C ASN A 344 18.39 5.75 15.35
N LYS A 345 17.86 6.45 14.34
CA LYS A 345 18.66 7.20 13.38
C LYS A 345 18.66 8.68 13.69
N LEU A 346 19.76 9.36 13.42
CA LEU A 346 19.88 10.82 13.46
C LEU A 346 20.17 11.33 12.05
N TYR A 347 19.22 12.06 11.47
CA TYR A 347 19.41 12.77 10.21
C TYR A 347 19.92 14.17 10.52
N VAL A 348 20.91 14.65 9.78
CA VAL A 348 21.63 15.88 10.09
C VAL A 348 21.80 16.71 8.84
N ALA A 349 21.30 17.94 8.84
CA ALA A 349 21.73 18.95 7.88
C ALA A 349 22.93 19.68 8.47
N MET A 350 23.99 19.86 7.68
CA MET A 350 25.15 20.70 8.02
C MET A 350 25.45 21.64 6.85
N GLY A 351 25.79 22.88 7.15
CA GLY A 351 26.17 23.85 6.12
C GLY A 351 26.86 25.08 6.70
N SER A 352 27.51 25.84 5.83
CA SER A 352 28.14 27.13 6.17
C SER A 352 27.22 28.33 5.97
N GLY A 353 25.97 28.09 5.54
CA GLY A 353 24.99 29.11 5.20
C GLY A 353 24.18 29.61 6.37
N GLU A 354 23.54 30.77 6.20
CA GLU A 354 22.72 31.34 7.27
C GLU A 354 21.40 30.58 7.47
N ALA A 355 20.81 30.04 6.40
CA ALA A 355 19.56 29.30 6.45
C ALA A 355 19.80 27.84 6.08
N LEU A 356 19.56 26.96 7.05
CA LEU A 356 19.75 25.51 6.92
C LEU A 356 18.47 24.81 7.34
N ASN A 357 18.01 23.88 6.52
CA ASN A 357 16.76 23.16 6.72
C ASN A 357 16.99 21.65 6.58
N LEU A 358 16.21 20.88 7.34
CA LEU A 358 16.13 19.43 7.28
C LEU A 358 14.65 19.06 7.15
N GLY A 359 14.27 18.47 6.01
CA GLY A 359 12.91 18.05 5.71
C GLY A 359 12.72 16.55 5.75
N SER A 360 11.54 16.11 6.17
CA SER A 360 11.08 14.72 6.13
C SER A 360 9.75 14.65 5.38
N PHE A 361 9.80 14.17 4.13
CA PHE A 361 8.65 14.13 3.23
C PHE A 361 8.16 12.70 3.01
N LYS A 362 6.89 12.43 3.31
CA LYS A 362 6.21 11.20 2.92
C LYS A 362 5.87 11.25 1.43
N LEU A 363 6.25 10.21 0.69
CA LEU A 363 5.97 10.09 -0.74
C LEU A 363 4.62 9.39 -0.96
N GLY A 364 3.64 10.15 -1.44
CA GLY A 364 2.31 9.66 -1.78
C GLY A 364 2.31 8.73 -2.99
N THR A 365 1.22 7.98 -3.16
CA THR A 365 1.03 7.08 -4.31
C THR A 365 0.77 7.81 -5.62
N ASN A 366 0.33 9.07 -5.54
CA ASN A 366 -0.06 9.90 -6.69
C ASN A 366 1.03 10.91 -7.09
N GLY A 367 2.27 10.72 -6.62
CA GLY A 367 3.36 11.67 -6.86
C GLY A 367 3.27 12.94 -6.00
N GLU A 368 2.62 12.87 -4.84
CA GLU A 368 2.65 13.96 -3.87
C GLU A 368 3.82 13.77 -2.91
N MET A 369 4.40 14.88 -2.44
CA MET A 369 5.31 14.86 -1.28
C MET A 369 4.76 15.79 -0.22
N ILE A 370 4.53 15.24 0.97
CA ILE A 370 3.96 15.97 2.11
C ILE A 370 4.87 15.76 3.30
N GLY A 371 5.28 16.82 3.96
CA GLY A 371 6.23 16.68 5.05
C GLY A 371 6.51 17.95 5.82
N ASP A 372 7.08 17.74 6.99
CA ASP A 372 7.58 18.80 7.85
C ASP A 372 9.04 19.11 7.51
N PHE A 373 9.46 20.34 7.78
CA PHE A 373 10.86 20.70 7.86
C PHE A 373 11.18 21.41 9.16
N PHE A 374 12.42 21.22 9.60
CA PHE A 374 13.05 21.92 10.70
C PHE A 374 14.12 22.84 10.15
N SER A 375 14.29 24.03 10.72
CA SER A 375 15.36 24.95 10.30
C SER A 375 16.12 25.52 11.48
N ASN A 376 17.36 25.94 11.24
CA ASN A 376 18.19 26.60 12.26
C ASN A 376 17.65 27.99 12.69
N LYS A 377 16.75 28.60 11.90
CA LYS A 377 16.17 29.93 12.14
C LYS A 377 14.68 29.90 12.55
N LYS A 378 13.95 28.81 12.26
CA LYS A 378 12.52 28.63 12.53
C LYS A 378 12.21 27.22 13.01
N ALA A 379 11.40 27.16 14.06
CA ALA A 379 10.98 26.00 14.84
C ALA A 379 10.35 24.84 14.03
N LYS A 380 9.51 25.14 13.04
CA LYS A 380 8.80 24.14 12.22
C LYS A 380 8.23 24.83 10.99
N GLY A 381 8.17 24.13 9.87
CA GLY A 381 7.31 24.46 8.74
C GLY A 381 6.90 23.18 8.02
N TYR A 382 6.04 23.28 7.02
CA TYR A 382 5.60 22.13 6.23
C TYR A 382 5.67 22.45 4.74
N TYR A 383 5.72 21.42 3.90
CA TYR A 383 5.38 21.50 2.48
C TYR A 383 4.32 20.46 2.13
N THR A 384 3.39 20.88 1.28
CA THR A 384 2.56 19.99 0.48
C THR A 384 2.88 20.24 -0.98
N THR A 385 3.17 19.18 -1.72
CA THR A 385 3.54 19.30 -3.13
C THR A 385 2.81 18.30 -4.02
N SER A 386 2.60 18.67 -5.29
CA SER A 386 2.03 17.80 -6.32
C SER A 386 2.95 17.70 -7.53
N LYS A 387 3.17 16.49 -8.04
CA LYS A 387 3.97 16.28 -9.24
C LYS A 387 3.31 16.91 -10.47
N MET A 388 4.07 17.67 -11.24
CA MET A 388 3.61 18.19 -12.53
C MET A 388 3.43 17.04 -13.53
N PRO A 389 2.42 17.10 -14.42
CA PRO A 389 2.35 16.23 -15.59
C PRO A 389 3.64 16.38 -16.40
N GLY A 390 4.27 15.24 -16.71
CA GLY A 390 5.51 15.16 -17.50
C GLY A 390 5.27 15.30 -19.00
#